data_AF-A0A4R6YMV9-F1
#
_entry.id   AF-A0A4R6YMV9-F1
#
_cell.length_a   1.000
_cell.length_b   1.000
_cell.length_c   1.000
_cell.angle_alpha   90.00
_cell.angle_beta   90.00
_cell.angle_gamma   90.00
#
_symmetry.space_group_name_H-M   'P 1'
#
loop_
_entity.id
_entity.type
_entity.pdbx_description
1 polymer ?
#
loop_
_entity_poly.entity_id
_entity_poly.type
_entity_poly.pdbx_seq_one_letter_code
_entity_poly.pdbx_strand_id
1 'polypeptide(L)'
;MTAVFSTTGGTVVGQIGMTMASIAYAPDQATIVSLLADTGLATQGNWSLVWYASDTGNQVFVAQDKTSGQFCVAIRGSVSNPKSKAFWIDWFGQDLSVFRSALWPYDGAPDGARVSRGSLQGLGSLLTLKNAAGQDLVSFLRANADRPYLTAVVGHSLGGALATMLAAYLHQEFSPGQNVLDFWPVTFAGPTAGNEVFAGWLESQFAMTNSRYYNVDDVVPHAFAALDWIRQSFPGNPSLPLALVPLLDGIRGVLDLEHIDYTQPGNGVPLQGTIDLNDDWFVEAGLQHSGETYLALLGAPLVDNGS
;
A
#
# COMPACT_ATOMS: atom_id res chain seq x y z
N MET A 1 2.20 24.41 -12.52
CA MET A 1 2.81 24.21 -11.19
C MET A 1 3.15 22.73 -11.13
N THR A 2 4.42 22.36 -10.94
CA THR A 2 4.84 20.95 -10.88
C THR A 2 4.20 20.31 -9.65
N ALA A 3 3.41 19.26 -9.86
CA ALA A 3 2.74 18.55 -8.79
C ALA A 3 3.78 17.66 -8.07
N VAL A 4 3.98 17.89 -6.78
CA VAL A 4 4.95 17.18 -5.92
C VAL A 4 4.23 16.62 -4.68
N PHE A 5 4.83 15.63 -4.03
CA PHE A 5 4.30 15.12 -2.77
C PHE A 5 4.50 16.14 -1.64
N SER A 6 3.52 16.23 -0.75
CA SER A 6 3.56 17.06 0.46
C SER A 6 2.92 16.33 1.64
N THR A 7 3.24 16.76 2.86
CA THR A 7 2.71 16.18 4.11
C THR A 7 1.27 16.63 4.43
N THR A 8 0.73 17.61 3.69
CA THR A 8 -0.62 18.15 3.90
C THR A 8 -1.73 17.30 3.24
N GLY A 9 -1.38 16.18 2.59
CA GLY A 9 -2.36 15.34 1.90
C GLY A 9 -3.13 16.07 0.81
N GLY A 10 -4.26 15.49 0.40
CA GLY A 10 -5.21 16.11 -0.53
C GLY A 10 -5.15 15.56 -1.96
N THR A 11 -6.06 16.04 -2.80
CA THR A 11 -6.35 15.46 -4.12
C THR A 11 -5.11 15.27 -4.99
N VAL A 12 -4.19 16.24 -5.03
CA VAL A 12 -2.96 16.14 -5.84
C VAL A 12 -2.02 15.03 -5.35
N VAL A 13 -1.85 14.90 -4.03
CA VAL A 13 -1.02 13.83 -3.43
C VAL A 13 -1.65 12.47 -3.70
N GLY A 14 -2.97 12.35 -3.56
CA GLY A 14 -3.71 11.14 -3.90
C GLY A 14 -3.56 10.77 -5.38
N GLN A 15 -3.73 11.73 -6.29
CA GLN A 15 -3.61 11.50 -7.74
C GLN A 15 -2.21 11.00 -8.13
N ILE A 16 -1.14 11.70 -7.72
CA ILE A 16 0.24 11.27 -8.04
C ILE A 16 0.55 9.93 -7.37
N GLY A 17 0.21 9.79 -6.09
CA GLY A 17 0.47 8.58 -5.32
C GLY A 17 -0.19 7.34 -5.92
N MET A 18 -1.47 7.45 -6.30
CA MET A 18 -2.19 6.33 -6.91
C MET A 18 -1.66 6.04 -8.32
N THR A 19 -1.33 7.06 -9.12
CA THR A 19 -0.67 6.84 -10.41
C THR A 19 0.66 6.10 -10.25
N MET A 20 1.51 6.49 -9.29
CA MET A 20 2.77 5.80 -9.01
C MET A 20 2.55 4.37 -8.51
N ALA A 21 1.55 4.15 -7.64
CA ALA A 21 1.17 2.82 -7.18
C ALA A 21 0.66 1.94 -8.34
N SER A 22 -0.11 2.48 -9.28
CA SER A 22 -0.55 1.77 -10.48
C SER A 22 0.61 1.48 -11.43
N ILE A 23 1.56 2.39 -11.61
CA ILE A 23 2.78 2.14 -12.39
C ILE A 23 3.60 0.98 -11.81
N ALA A 24 3.56 0.77 -10.48
CA ALA A 24 4.28 -0.34 -9.85
C ALA A 24 3.77 -1.72 -10.27
N TYR A 25 2.58 -1.82 -10.87
CA TYR A 25 2.05 -3.07 -11.46
C TYR A 25 2.53 -3.35 -12.89
N ALA A 26 3.24 -2.41 -13.52
CA ALA A 26 3.79 -2.62 -14.85
C ALA A 26 4.66 -3.89 -14.92
N PRO A 27 4.62 -4.65 -16.04
CA PRO A 27 5.22 -5.97 -16.13
C PRO A 27 6.75 -5.95 -16.10
N ASP A 28 7.37 -4.82 -16.47
CA ASP A 28 8.81 -4.68 -16.55
C ASP A 28 9.28 -3.23 -16.36
N GLN A 29 10.60 -3.10 -16.18
CA GLN A 29 11.28 -1.82 -16.02
C GLN A 29 11.08 -0.87 -17.21
N ALA A 30 11.00 -1.39 -18.44
CA ALA A 30 10.86 -0.55 -19.63
C ALA A 30 9.48 0.12 -19.68
N THR A 31 8.44 -0.62 -19.29
CA THR A 31 7.08 -0.12 -19.17
C THR A 31 6.97 0.94 -18.07
N ILE A 32 7.62 0.72 -16.92
CA ILE A 32 7.72 1.75 -15.86
C ILE A 32 8.33 3.04 -16.40
N VAL A 33 9.45 2.96 -17.13
CA VAL A 33 10.11 4.13 -17.72
C VAL A 33 9.18 4.85 -18.70
N SER A 34 8.46 4.11 -19.54
CA SER A 34 7.49 4.67 -20.49
C SER A 34 6.37 5.42 -19.78
N LEU A 35 5.77 4.81 -18.74
CA LEU A 35 4.67 5.43 -17.98
C LEU A 35 5.12 6.65 -17.18
N LEU A 36 6.33 6.62 -16.59
CA LEU A 36 6.87 7.80 -15.89
C LEU A 36 7.14 8.98 -16.83
N ALA A 37 7.36 8.72 -18.12
CA ALA A 37 7.56 9.74 -19.15
C ALA A 37 6.24 10.24 -19.78
N ASP A 38 5.10 9.60 -19.50
CA ASP A 38 3.81 9.97 -20.07
C ASP A 38 3.29 11.28 -19.47
N THR A 39 3.16 12.30 -20.32
CA THR A 39 2.63 13.62 -19.96
C THR A 39 1.13 13.65 -19.71
N GLY A 40 0.40 12.61 -20.12
CA GLY A 40 -1.04 12.46 -19.93
C GLY A 40 -1.43 11.94 -18.53
N LEU A 41 -0.48 11.41 -17.76
CA LEU A 41 -0.71 10.91 -16.40
C LEU A 41 -0.59 12.02 -15.34
N ALA A 42 -1.04 11.75 -14.11
CA ALA A 42 -0.92 12.71 -13.00
C ALA A 42 0.54 13.11 -12.68
N THR A 43 1.49 12.25 -13.05
CA THR A 43 2.95 12.49 -12.93
C THR A 43 3.50 13.45 -13.99
N GLN A 44 2.72 13.76 -15.03
CA GLN A 44 3.01 14.75 -16.09
C GLN A 44 4.36 14.54 -16.81
N GLY A 45 4.86 13.31 -16.88
CA GLY A 45 6.18 13.02 -17.47
C GLY A 45 7.35 13.60 -16.66
N ASN A 46 7.13 14.12 -15.44
CA ASN A 46 8.13 14.85 -14.67
C ASN A 46 9.03 13.96 -13.81
N TRP A 47 8.80 12.65 -13.82
CA TRP A 47 9.51 11.70 -12.98
C TRP A 47 10.43 10.82 -13.82
N SER A 48 11.58 10.46 -13.26
CA SER A 48 12.57 9.55 -13.87
C SER A 48 12.81 8.36 -12.98
N LEU A 49 12.87 7.15 -13.55
CA LEU A 49 13.30 5.96 -12.83
C LEU A 49 14.78 6.08 -12.44
N VAL A 50 15.10 5.92 -11.14
CA VAL A 50 16.48 6.00 -10.63
C VAL A 50 16.93 4.72 -9.94
N TRP A 51 16.01 3.88 -9.50
CA TRP A 51 16.30 2.56 -8.95
C TRP A 51 15.12 1.62 -9.20
N TYR A 52 15.39 0.35 -9.47
CA TYR A 52 14.37 -0.68 -9.72
C TYR A 52 14.89 -2.04 -9.27
N ALA A 53 14.04 -2.82 -8.61
CA ALA A 53 14.29 -4.21 -8.33
C ALA A 53 12.98 -5.01 -8.28
N SER A 54 13.05 -6.27 -8.68
CA SER A 54 11.93 -7.21 -8.64
C SER A 54 12.42 -8.64 -8.45
N ASP A 55 11.57 -9.48 -7.88
CA ASP A 55 11.69 -10.94 -7.89
C ASP A 55 10.39 -11.57 -8.42
N THR A 56 10.18 -12.87 -8.22
CA THR A 56 8.99 -13.59 -8.69
C THR A 56 7.67 -13.11 -8.07
N GLY A 57 7.70 -12.48 -6.90
CA GLY A 57 6.51 -11.99 -6.18
C GLY A 57 6.49 -10.47 -5.96
N ASN A 58 7.65 -9.85 -5.75
CA ASN A 58 7.79 -8.47 -5.30
C ASN A 58 8.36 -7.58 -6.39
N GLN A 59 7.92 -6.33 -6.41
CA GLN A 59 8.46 -5.30 -7.30
C GLN A 59 8.42 -3.95 -6.60
N VAL A 60 9.54 -3.23 -6.67
CA VAL A 60 9.69 -1.90 -6.11
C VAL A 60 10.56 -1.05 -7.02
N PHE A 61 10.18 0.22 -7.16
CA PHE A 61 11.00 1.20 -7.87
C PHE A 61 11.13 2.49 -7.07
N VAL A 62 12.18 3.24 -7.36
CA VAL A 62 12.34 4.62 -6.92
C VAL A 62 12.34 5.51 -8.15
N ALA A 63 11.43 6.48 -8.16
CA ALA A 63 11.40 7.55 -9.14
C ALA A 63 11.85 8.87 -8.51
N GLN A 64 12.51 9.70 -9.30
CA GLN A 64 12.94 11.04 -8.91
C GLN A 64 12.21 12.10 -9.74
N ASP A 65 11.64 13.08 -9.06
CA ASP A 65 11.08 14.26 -9.70
C ASP A 65 12.20 15.12 -10.31
N LYS A 66 12.10 15.42 -11.61
CA LYS A 66 13.14 16.13 -12.37
C LYS A 66 13.33 17.58 -11.93
N THR A 67 12.33 18.16 -11.26
CA THR A 67 12.33 19.58 -10.88
C THR A 67 12.79 19.80 -9.45
N SER A 68 12.17 19.09 -8.51
CA SER A 68 12.44 19.19 -7.08
C SER A 68 13.55 18.25 -6.61
N GLY A 69 13.83 17.17 -7.36
CA GLY A 69 14.73 16.12 -6.93
C GLY A 69 14.14 15.16 -5.88
N GLN A 70 12.86 15.33 -5.54
CA GLN A 70 12.12 14.49 -4.61
C GLN A 70 12.08 13.02 -5.05
N PHE A 71 12.18 12.08 -4.10
CA PHE A 71 12.00 10.66 -4.37
C PHE A 71 10.59 10.17 -4.08
N CYS A 72 10.15 9.18 -4.85
CA CYS A 72 8.98 8.37 -4.60
C CYS A 72 9.37 6.90 -4.71
N VAL A 73 9.24 6.15 -3.62
CA VAL A 73 9.39 4.69 -3.57
C VAL A 73 8.01 4.08 -3.80
N ALA A 74 7.83 3.30 -4.86
CA ALA A 74 6.54 2.69 -5.19
C ALA A 74 6.63 1.16 -5.16
N ILE A 75 5.66 0.53 -4.50
CA ILE A 75 5.64 -0.89 -4.21
C ILE A 75 4.41 -1.53 -4.88
N ARG A 76 4.64 -2.62 -5.60
CA ARG A 76 3.57 -3.42 -6.20
C ARG A 76 2.82 -4.23 -5.14
N GLY A 77 1.50 -4.32 -5.27
CA GLY A 77 0.71 -5.30 -4.54
C GLY A 77 0.69 -6.69 -5.20
N SER A 78 -0.35 -7.47 -4.93
CA SER A 78 -0.54 -8.81 -5.50
C SER A 78 -0.86 -8.75 -7.00
N VAL A 79 -0.24 -9.60 -7.82
CA VAL A 79 -0.36 -9.61 -9.29
C VAL A 79 -1.62 -10.30 -9.82
N SER A 80 -2.43 -10.90 -8.96
CA SER A 80 -3.65 -11.61 -9.32
C SER A 80 -4.82 -10.65 -9.51
N ASN A 81 -5.64 -10.89 -10.53
CA ASN A 81 -6.79 -10.03 -10.85
C ASN A 81 -7.83 -10.05 -9.71
N PRO A 82 -8.11 -8.91 -9.05
CA PRO A 82 -9.00 -8.84 -7.91
C PRO A 82 -10.47 -9.11 -8.26
N LYS A 83 -10.85 -9.13 -9.55
CA LYS A 83 -12.21 -9.49 -9.99
C LYS A 83 -12.44 -11.01 -10.06
N SER A 84 -11.42 -11.83 -9.76
CA SER A 84 -11.52 -13.28 -9.85
C SER A 84 -11.83 -13.93 -8.49
N LYS A 85 -12.70 -14.96 -8.50
CA LYS A 85 -12.95 -15.78 -7.31
C LYS A 85 -11.66 -16.42 -6.74
N ALA A 86 -10.72 -16.80 -7.62
CA ALA A 86 -9.45 -17.39 -7.22
C ALA A 86 -8.62 -16.41 -6.38
N PHE A 87 -8.56 -15.12 -6.79
CA PHE A 87 -7.93 -14.06 -6.00
C PHE A 87 -8.50 -14.03 -4.60
N TRP A 88 -9.82 -13.96 -4.44
CA TRP A 88 -10.43 -13.84 -3.11
C TRP A 88 -10.29 -15.10 -2.26
N ILE A 89 -10.35 -16.30 -2.83
CA ILE A 89 -10.10 -17.53 -2.07
C ILE A 89 -8.64 -17.58 -1.60
N ASP A 90 -7.70 -17.21 -2.45
CA ASP A 90 -6.28 -17.15 -2.09
C ASP A 90 -6.02 -16.04 -1.07
N TRP A 91 -6.66 -14.88 -1.26
CA TRP A 91 -6.57 -13.76 -0.33
C TRP A 91 -7.13 -14.14 1.05
N PHE A 92 -8.37 -14.62 1.14
CA PHE A 92 -8.96 -15.07 2.43
C PHE A 92 -8.29 -16.33 3.02
N GLY A 93 -7.76 -17.21 2.17
CA GLY A 93 -7.30 -18.55 2.55
C GLY A 93 -5.79 -18.69 2.73
N GLN A 94 -4.98 -17.84 2.11
CA GLN A 94 -3.51 -17.82 2.21
C GLN A 94 -3.01 -16.47 2.71
N ASP A 95 -3.41 -15.36 2.08
CA ASP A 95 -2.89 -14.03 2.46
C ASP A 95 -3.44 -13.54 3.80
N LEU A 96 -4.69 -13.85 4.11
CA LEU A 96 -5.27 -13.63 5.44
C LEU A 96 -4.85 -14.75 6.40
N SER A 97 -4.53 -15.96 5.92
CA SER A 97 -4.22 -17.12 6.77
C SER A 97 -2.81 -17.21 7.34
N VAL A 98 -1.96 -16.24 7.02
CA VAL A 98 -0.72 -15.93 7.76
C VAL A 98 -0.98 -15.37 9.17
N PHE A 99 -2.09 -15.79 9.81
CA PHE A 99 -2.79 -15.35 11.02
C PHE A 99 -2.00 -15.03 12.29
N ARG A 100 -0.68 -15.21 12.25
CA ARG A 100 0.16 -14.84 13.37
C ARG A 100 0.51 -13.38 13.25
N SER A 101 0.20 -12.65 14.30
CA SER A 101 0.90 -11.42 14.55
C SER A 101 2.39 -11.73 14.80
N ALA A 102 3.27 -10.89 14.31
CA ALA A 102 4.68 -10.91 14.68
C ALA A 102 5.01 -9.61 15.40
N LEU A 103 5.89 -9.68 16.41
CA LEU A 103 6.46 -8.46 16.97
C LEU A 103 7.18 -7.70 15.86
N TRP A 104 7.02 -6.38 15.83
CA TRP A 104 7.81 -5.52 14.98
C TRP A 104 9.29 -5.68 15.38
N PRO A 105 10.16 -6.22 14.50
CA PRO A 105 11.50 -6.64 14.90
C PRO A 105 12.54 -5.52 14.82
N TYR A 106 12.14 -4.31 14.40
CA TYR A 106 13.04 -3.18 14.19
C TYR A 106 12.90 -2.15 15.33
N ASP A 107 14.00 -1.49 15.67
CA ASP A 107 14.07 -0.58 16.81
C ASP A 107 13.21 0.68 16.61
N GLY A 108 12.61 1.19 17.68
CA GLY A 108 11.94 2.50 17.72
C GLY A 108 10.42 2.46 17.82
N ALA A 109 9.80 1.29 17.63
CA ALA A 109 8.40 1.09 17.97
C ALA A 109 8.24 0.74 19.47
N PRO A 110 7.12 1.10 20.12
CA PRO A 110 6.85 0.72 21.51
C PRO A 110 6.76 -0.79 21.72
N ASP A 111 7.07 -1.24 22.93
CA ASP A 111 6.88 -2.64 23.34
C ASP A 111 5.44 -3.10 23.06
N GLY A 112 5.32 -4.28 22.46
CA GLY A 112 4.02 -4.85 22.08
C GLY A 112 3.52 -4.39 20.70
N ALA A 113 4.25 -3.54 19.98
CA ALA A 113 3.98 -3.28 18.56
C ALA A 113 4.04 -4.58 17.75
N ARG A 114 2.93 -4.91 17.08
CA ARG A 114 2.80 -6.12 16.27
C ARG A 114 2.26 -5.80 14.90
N VAL A 115 2.72 -6.56 13.92
CA VAL A 115 2.33 -6.47 12.51
C VAL A 115 1.86 -7.82 12.00
N SER A 116 1.16 -7.83 10.85
CA SER A 116 0.87 -9.10 10.16
C SER A 116 2.16 -9.80 9.78
N ARG A 117 2.25 -11.12 10.05
CA ARG A 117 3.45 -11.89 9.70
C ARG A 117 3.66 -11.96 8.18
N GLY A 118 2.58 -12.05 7.40
CA GLY A 118 2.68 -12.04 5.93
C GLY A 118 3.25 -10.72 5.40
N SER A 119 2.74 -9.59 5.88
CA SER A 119 3.28 -8.27 5.51
C SER A 119 4.70 -8.07 6.02
N LEU A 120 5.07 -8.62 7.19
CA LEU A 120 6.45 -8.60 7.67
C LEU A 120 7.39 -9.42 6.80
N GLN A 121 6.96 -10.59 6.33
CA GLN A 121 7.70 -11.39 5.35
C GLN A 121 7.85 -10.65 4.03
N GLY A 122 6.79 -10.02 3.53
CA GLY A 122 6.84 -9.17 2.34
C GLY A 122 7.82 -8.01 2.49
N LEU A 123 7.81 -7.30 3.64
CA LEU A 123 8.80 -6.27 3.94
C LEU A 123 10.22 -6.83 3.93
N GLY A 124 10.44 -7.98 4.59
CA GLY A 124 11.72 -8.67 4.58
C GLY A 124 12.23 -8.96 3.17
N SER A 125 11.35 -9.47 2.29
CA SER A 125 11.68 -9.70 0.88
C SER A 125 12.06 -8.40 0.17
N LEU A 126 11.27 -7.33 0.32
CA LEU A 126 11.57 -6.02 -0.27
C LEU A 126 12.95 -5.47 0.13
N LEU A 127 13.34 -5.64 1.39
CA LEU A 127 14.63 -5.17 1.90
C LEU A 127 15.82 -5.97 1.36
N THR A 128 15.59 -7.20 0.87
CA THR A 128 16.65 -8.03 0.27
C THR A 128 16.81 -7.83 -1.23
N LEU A 129 15.84 -7.18 -1.89
CA LEU A 129 15.90 -6.94 -3.33
C LEU A 129 17.10 -6.08 -3.70
N LYS A 130 17.70 -6.40 -4.85
CA LYS A 130 18.86 -5.70 -5.40
C LYS A 130 18.56 -5.27 -6.83
N ASN A 131 18.96 -4.06 -7.18
CA ASN A 131 18.92 -3.60 -8.56
C ASN A 131 19.97 -4.34 -9.42
N ALA A 132 20.01 -4.01 -10.72
CA ALA A 132 20.98 -4.59 -11.66
C ALA A 132 22.46 -4.35 -11.28
N ALA A 133 22.75 -3.34 -10.45
CA ALA A 133 24.08 -3.04 -9.92
C ALA A 133 24.39 -3.76 -8.59
N GLY A 134 23.50 -4.61 -8.08
CA GLY A 134 23.67 -5.34 -6.82
C GLY A 134 23.36 -4.51 -5.55
N GLN A 135 22.82 -3.30 -5.71
CA GLN A 135 22.52 -2.38 -4.62
C GLN A 135 21.08 -2.56 -4.13
N ASP A 136 20.90 -2.74 -2.82
CA ASP A 136 19.58 -2.75 -2.18
C ASP A 136 19.01 -1.33 -1.97
N LEU A 137 17.73 -1.25 -1.63
CA LEU A 137 17.01 0.01 -1.51
C LEU A 137 17.62 0.94 -0.46
N VAL A 138 17.97 0.40 0.72
CA VAL A 138 18.55 1.20 1.82
C VAL A 138 19.91 1.76 1.42
N SER A 139 20.76 0.95 0.80
CA SER A 139 22.06 1.39 0.31
C SER A 139 21.93 2.44 -0.79
N PHE A 140 20.93 2.32 -1.67
CA PHE A 140 20.63 3.33 -2.69
C PHE A 140 20.19 4.66 -2.05
N LEU A 141 19.23 4.62 -1.11
CA LEU A 141 18.72 5.81 -0.44
C LEU A 141 19.83 6.50 0.38
N ARG A 142 20.68 5.74 1.09
CA ARG A 142 21.84 6.28 1.83
C ARG A 142 22.84 6.97 0.91
N ALA A 143 23.13 6.38 -0.25
CA ALA A 143 24.05 6.98 -1.22
C ALA A 143 23.52 8.28 -1.84
N ASN A 144 22.21 8.56 -1.71
CA ASN A 144 21.54 9.75 -2.22
C ASN A 144 20.88 10.57 -1.08
N ALA A 145 21.34 10.41 0.17
CA ALA A 145 20.78 11.06 1.36
C ALA A 145 21.33 12.49 1.60
N ASP A 146 22.03 13.06 0.62
CA ASP A 146 22.64 14.39 0.67
C ASP A 146 21.62 15.53 0.51
N ARG A 147 20.31 15.23 0.43
CA ARG A 147 19.26 16.22 0.14
C ARG A 147 18.04 16.09 1.07
N PRO A 148 17.52 17.22 1.63
CA PRO A 148 16.40 17.28 2.57
C PRO A 148 15.02 17.04 1.92
N TYR A 149 14.84 15.98 1.13
CA TYR A 149 13.57 15.78 0.44
C TYR A 149 12.66 14.77 1.14
N LEU A 150 11.40 15.18 1.29
CA LEU A 150 10.30 14.29 1.65
C LEU A 150 10.23 13.14 0.64
N THR A 151 10.53 11.92 1.05
CA THR A 151 10.46 10.74 0.21
C THR A 151 9.11 10.04 0.42
N ALA A 152 8.23 10.10 -0.59
CA ALA A 152 6.97 9.40 -0.54
C ALA A 152 7.19 7.89 -0.67
N VAL A 153 6.49 7.09 0.13
CA VAL A 153 6.47 5.63 0.03
C VAL A 153 5.04 5.22 -0.28
N VAL A 154 4.81 4.69 -1.48
CA VAL A 154 3.47 4.50 -2.03
C VAL A 154 3.20 3.06 -2.40
N GLY A 155 1.93 2.66 -2.33
CA GLY A 155 1.50 1.34 -2.74
C GLY A 155 -0.01 1.16 -2.62
N HIS A 156 -0.51 0.19 -3.38
CA HIS A 156 -1.92 -0.18 -3.45
C HIS A 156 -2.12 -1.63 -2.98
N SER A 157 -3.27 -1.95 -2.37
CA SER A 157 -3.60 -3.29 -1.89
C SER A 157 -2.56 -3.78 -0.86
N LEU A 158 -2.00 -4.99 -1.02
CA LEU A 158 -0.85 -5.47 -0.24
C LEU A 158 0.32 -4.46 -0.26
N GLY A 159 0.55 -3.80 -1.39
CA GLY A 159 1.55 -2.74 -1.54
C GLY A 159 1.29 -1.55 -0.62
N GLY A 160 0.02 -1.25 -0.27
CA GLY A 160 -0.33 -0.20 0.68
C GLY A 160 0.05 -0.55 2.13
N ALA A 161 -0.15 -1.81 2.54
CA ALA A 161 0.34 -2.28 3.83
C ALA A 161 1.87 -2.30 3.89
N LEU A 162 2.51 -2.80 2.82
CA LEU A 162 3.98 -2.81 2.70
C LEU A 162 4.57 -1.40 2.67
N ALA A 163 3.93 -0.44 2.01
CA ALA A 163 4.38 0.95 1.97
C ALA A 163 4.32 1.60 3.36
N THR A 164 3.27 1.31 4.14
CA THR A 164 3.16 1.75 5.54
C THR A 164 4.33 1.22 6.37
N MET A 165 4.59 -0.09 6.29
CA MET A 165 5.65 -0.73 7.08
C MET A 165 7.05 -0.32 6.61
N LEU A 166 7.26 -0.19 5.29
CA LEU A 166 8.53 0.26 4.73
C LEU A 166 8.84 1.71 5.10
N ALA A 167 7.85 2.61 5.07
CA ALA A 167 8.04 3.99 5.52
C ALA A 167 8.45 4.05 6.99
N ALA A 168 7.81 3.24 7.84
CA ALA A 168 8.16 3.13 9.26
C ALA A 168 9.60 2.64 9.47
N TYR A 169 9.98 1.56 8.78
CA TYR A 169 11.34 1.03 8.80
C TYR A 169 12.37 2.05 8.30
N LEU A 170 12.12 2.71 7.17
CA LEU A 170 13.02 3.72 6.61
C LEU A 170 13.12 4.94 7.52
N HIS A 171 12.03 5.37 8.15
CA HIS A 171 12.08 6.46 9.12
C HIS A 171 12.96 6.10 10.32
N GLN A 172 12.90 4.86 10.82
CA GLN A 172 13.79 4.37 11.88
C GLN A 172 15.25 4.29 11.42
N GLU A 173 15.49 3.76 10.22
CA GLU A 173 16.83 3.57 9.65
C GLU A 173 17.54 4.90 9.30
N PHE A 174 16.78 6.01 9.21
CA PHE A 174 17.28 7.33 8.81
C PHE A 174 17.05 8.48 9.84
N SER A 175 16.40 8.31 11.01
CA SER A 175 16.12 9.38 12.02
C SER A 175 16.82 9.21 13.39
N PRO A 176 16.90 10.26 14.26
CA PRO A 176 17.30 11.65 14.05
C PRO A 176 18.76 11.90 14.52
N GLY A 177 19.55 12.62 13.71
CA GLY A 177 20.89 13.09 14.09
C GLY A 177 21.95 13.06 12.98
N GLN A 178 21.71 12.34 11.88
CA GLN A 178 22.69 12.21 10.79
C GLN A 178 22.16 12.27 9.35
N ASN A 179 20.85 12.14 9.07
CA ASN A 179 20.31 12.14 7.70
C ASN A 179 19.08 13.04 7.54
N VAL A 180 18.83 13.46 6.29
CA VAL A 180 17.90 14.55 5.93
C VAL A 180 16.64 14.07 5.18
N LEU A 181 16.48 12.76 4.96
CA LEU A 181 15.33 12.21 4.26
C LEU A 181 14.18 11.94 5.24
N ASP A 182 13.08 12.67 5.06
CA ASP A 182 11.81 12.40 5.75
C ASP A 182 10.98 11.43 4.91
N PHE A 183 10.61 10.28 5.44
CA PHE A 183 9.77 9.31 4.74
C PHE A 183 8.30 9.56 5.02
N TRP A 184 7.45 9.45 3.99
CA TRP A 184 6.02 9.69 4.12
C TRP A 184 5.20 8.63 3.41
N PRO A 185 4.47 7.77 4.15
CA PRO A 185 3.60 6.79 3.53
C PRO A 185 2.40 7.47 2.86
N VAL A 186 2.13 7.12 1.58
CA VAL A 186 0.91 7.49 0.85
C VAL A 186 0.29 6.23 0.29
N THR A 187 -0.76 5.73 0.94
CA THR A 187 -1.23 4.36 0.75
C THR A 187 -2.67 4.32 0.25
N PHE A 188 -2.97 3.28 -0.52
CA PHE A 188 -4.25 3.10 -1.18
C PHE A 188 -4.73 1.67 -0.94
N ALA A 189 -6.00 1.50 -0.58
CA ALA A 189 -6.62 0.17 -0.48
C ALA A 189 -5.87 -0.82 0.44
N GLY A 190 -5.08 -0.34 1.39
CA GLY A 190 -4.21 -1.19 2.20
C GLY A 190 -4.96 -1.86 3.34
N PRO A 191 -4.80 -3.18 3.58
CA PRO A 191 -5.28 -3.80 4.81
C PRO A 191 -4.52 -3.23 6.02
N THR A 192 -5.04 -3.46 7.23
CA THR A 192 -4.41 -3.03 8.48
C THR A 192 -3.03 -3.70 8.63
N ALA A 193 -1.98 -2.89 8.74
CA ALA A 193 -0.62 -3.40 8.85
C ALA A 193 -0.31 -4.05 10.21
N GLY A 194 -0.91 -3.54 11.29
CA GLY A 194 -0.57 -3.95 12.65
C GLY A 194 -1.64 -3.66 13.70
N ASN A 195 -1.29 -3.95 14.95
CA ASN A 195 -2.16 -3.74 16.10
C ASN A 195 -2.27 -2.26 16.50
N GLU A 196 -3.14 -1.96 17.46
CA GLU A 196 -3.33 -0.60 18.00
C GLU A 196 -2.01 0.06 18.43
N VAL A 197 -1.10 -0.68 19.08
CA VAL A 197 0.21 -0.15 19.50
C VAL A 197 1.05 0.32 18.31
N PHE A 198 1.12 -0.50 17.26
CA PHE A 198 1.83 -0.15 16.03
C PHE A 198 1.15 1.00 15.28
N ALA A 199 -0.19 0.98 15.19
CA ALA A 199 -0.96 2.03 14.52
C ALA A 199 -0.84 3.39 15.22
N GLY A 200 -0.97 3.44 16.54
CA GLY A 200 -0.77 4.65 17.34
C GLY A 200 0.66 5.17 17.28
N TRP A 201 1.66 4.27 17.22
CA TRP A 201 3.03 4.67 16.96
C TRP A 201 3.18 5.29 15.57
N LEU A 202 2.64 4.69 14.50
CA LEU A 202 2.67 5.29 13.16
C LEU A 202 2.03 6.68 13.13
N GLU A 203 0.88 6.89 13.79
CA GLU A 203 0.24 8.20 13.88
C GLU A 203 1.11 9.25 14.60
N SER A 204 1.93 8.82 15.56
CA SER A 204 2.89 9.71 16.24
C SER A 204 4.08 10.11 15.36
N GLN A 205 4.45 9.27 14.39
CA GLN A 205 5.57 9.52 13.47
C GLN A 205 5.11 10.23 12.19
N PHE A 206 3.93 9.88 11.70
CA PHE A 206 3.37 10.34 10.44
C PHE A 206 1.92 10.79 10.67
N ALA A 207 1.51 11.92 10.09
CA ALA A 207 0.10 12.32 10.10
C ALA A 207 -0.72 11.50 9.07
N MET A 208 -0.84 10.20 9.33
CA MET A 208 -1.48 9.17 8.47
C MET A 208 -2.90 9.51 8.04
N THR A 209 -3.61 10.33 8.82
CA THR A 209 -4.93 10.88 8.51
C THR A 209 -4.98 11.55 7.13
N ASN A 210 -3.86 12.10 6.65
CA ASN A 210 -3.81 12.85 5.39
C ASN A 210 -3.26 12.05 4.19
N SER A 211 -2.88 10.78 4.39
CA SER A 211 -2.16 10.03 3.35
C SER A 211 -2.55 8.57 3.20
N ARG A 212 -3.53 8.08 3.98
CA ARG A 212 -4.16 6.76 3.78
C ARG A 212 -5.50 6.90 3.07
N TYR A 213 -5.56 6.61 1.78
CA TYR A 213 -6.77 6.69 0.96
C TYR A 213 -7.47 5.34 0.90
N TYR A 214 -8.79 5.34 1.07
CA TYR A 214 -9.58 4.12 0.99
C TYR A 214 -10.94 4.40 0.38
N ASN A 215 -11.37 3.51 -0.52
CA ASN A 215 -12.75 3.49 -0.98
C ASN A 215 -13.62 2.94 0.16
N VAL A 216 -14.70 3.64 0.50
CA VAL A 216 -15.62 3.24 1.58
C VAL A 216 -16.36 1.93 1.29
N ASP A 217 -16.40 1.50 0.02
CA ASP A 217 -17.03 0.26 -0.42
C ASP A 217 -16.00 -0.87 -0.68
N ASP A 218 -14.69 -0.60 -0.53
CA ASP A 218 -13.65 -1.63 -0.70
C ASP A 218 -13.47 -2.46 0.58
N VAL A 219 -13.55 -3.78 0.43
CA VAL A 219 -13.45 -4.73 1.54
C VAL A 219 -12.04 -4.86 2.13
N VAL A 220 -10.99 -4.55 1.36
CA VAL A 220 -9.61 -4.81 1.78
C VAL A 220 -9.15 -3.92 2.95
N PRO A 221 -9.40 -2.60 2.96
CA PRO A 221 -9.09 -1.74 4.10
C PRO A 221 -9.74 -2.14 5.43
N HIS A 222 -10.83 -2.91 5.39
CA HIS A 222 -11.50 -3.42 6.59
C HIS A 222 -10.83 -4.66 7.18
N ALA A 223 -10.02 -5.38 6.41
CA ALA A 223 -9.22 -6.47 6.95
C ALA A 223 -8.01 -5.89 7.69
N PHE A 224 -7.78 -6.16 8.97
CA PHE A 224 -8.45 -7.11 9.87
C PHE A 224 -9.27 -6.43 10.98
N ALA A 225 -9.29 -5.10 11.03
CA ALA A 225 -9.91 -4.33 12.12
C ALA A 225 -11.46 -4.40 12.13
N ALA A 226 -12.08 -4.67 10.99
CA ALA A 226 -13.53 -4.55 10.80
C ALA A 226 -14.11 -5.75 10.03
N LEU A 227 -13.84 -6.98 10.51
CA LEU A 227 -14.32 -8.21 9.87
C LEU A 227 -15.85 -8.30 9.76
N ASP A 228 -16.58 -7.74 10.73
CA ASP A 228 -18.05 -7.71 10.68
C ASP A 228 -18.57 -6.85 9.52
N TRP A 229 -17.84 -5.80 9.15
CA TRP A 229 -18.16 -5.00 7.97
C TRP A 229 -17.99 -5.86 6.71
N ILE A 230 -16.90 -6.62 6.59
CA ILE A 230 -16.68 -7.53 5.45
C ILE A 230 -17.83 -8.54 5.35
N ARG A 231 -18.30 -9.07 6.49
CA ARG A 231 -19.44 -10.00 6.55
C ARG A 231 -20.73 -9.40 5.98
N GLN A 232 -20.89 -8.09 6.11
CA GLN A 232 -22.08 -7.32 5.72
C GLN A 232 -21.86 -6.49 4.45
N SER A 233 -20.74 -6.68 3.76
CA SER A 233 -20.36 -5.91 2.57
C SER A 233 -21.46 -5.95 1.51
N PHE A 234 -21.59 -4.83 0.78
CA PHE A 234 -22.61 -4.57 -0.25
C PHE A 234 -24.04 -4.79 0.25
N PRO A 235 -24.56 -3.91 1.13
CA PRO A 235 -25.86 -4.10 1.76
C PRO A 235 -26.97 -4.34 0.72
N GLY A 236 -27.56 -5.54 0.75
CA GLY A 236 -28.52 -6.02 -0.24
C GLY A 236 -27.92 -7.11 -1.13
N ASN A 237 -27.41 -6.73 -2.30
CA ASN A 237 -26.82 -7.63 -3.30
C ASN A 237 -25.59 -6.94 -3.92
N PRO A 238 -24.47 -7.65 -4.14
CA PRO A 238 -24.23 -9.08 -3.87
C PRO A 238 -23.86 -9.37 -2.41
N SER A 239 -24.36 -10.48 -1.85
CA SER A 239 -23.99 -10.90 -0.48
C SER A 239 -22.69 -11.69 -0.44
N LEU A 240 -21.97 -11.65 0.69
CA LEU A 240 -20.76 -12.45 0.89
C LEU A 240 -21.02 -13.94 0.60
N PRO A 241 -20.22 -14.58 -0.28
CA PRO A 241 -20.36 -16.00 -0.58
C PRO A 241 -20.23 -16.87 0.67
N LEU A 242 -21.13 -17.82 0.85
CA LEU A 242 -21.13 -18.73 2.01
C LEU A 242 -19.80 -19.47 2.22
N ALA A 243 -19.04 -19.70 1.15
CA ALA A 243 -17.72 -20.33 1.21
C ALA A 243 -16.66 -19.47 1.94
N LEU A 244 -16.82 -18.14 1.98
CA LEU A 244 -15.91 -17.24 2.67
C LEU A 244 -16.25 -17.06 4.15
N VAL A 245 -17.49 -17.37 4.56
CA VAL A 245 -17.94 -17.20 5.96
C VAL A 245 -17.07 -18.01 6.95
N PRO A 246 -16.80 -19.32 6.74
CA PRO A 246 -15.93 -20.07 7.65
C PRO A 246 -14.50 -19.57 7.67
N LEU A 247 -14.00 -19.01 6.55
CA LEU A 247 -12.67 -18.40 6.51
C LEU A 247 -12.68 -17.18 7.43
N LEU A 248 -13.65 -16.27 7.28
CA LEU A 248 -13.80 -15.07 8.10
C LEU A 248 -13.95 -15.39 9.60
N ASP A 249 -14.76 -16.40 9.95
CA ASP A 249 -14.91 -16.87 11.32
C ASP A 249 -13.60 -17.45 11.87
N GLY A 250 -12.82 -18.15 11.02
CA GLY A 250 -11.48 -18.62 11.34
C GLY A 250 -10.49 -17.48 11.63
N ILE A 251 -10.48 -16.44 10.79
CA ILE A 251 -9.68 -15.22 11.01
C ILE A 251 -10.02 -14.64 12.39
N ARG A 252 -11.31 -14.40 12.65
CA ARG A 252 -11.78 -13.83 13.92
C ARG A 252 -11.35 -14.67 15.11
N GLY A 253 -11.53 -15.99 15.03
CA GLY A 253 -11.14 -16.93 16.07
C GLY A 253 -9.64 -16.87 16.39
N VAL A 254 -8.77 -16.74 15.39
CA VAL A 254 -7.32 -16.63 15.65
C VAL A 254 -6.95 -15.29 16.27
N LEU A 255 -7.53 -14.18 15.79
CA LEU A 255 -7.29 -12.85 16.38
C LEU A 255 -7.72 -12.80 17.85
N ASP A 256 -8.89 -13.38 18.18
CA ASP A 256 -9.39 -13.48 19.54
C ASP A 256 -8.49 -14.38 20.42
N LEU A 257 -7.98 -15.49 19.88
CA LEU A 257 -7.04 -16.38 20.57
C LEU A 257 -5.66 -15.76 20.82
N GLU A 258 -5.16 -14.95 19.88
CA GLU A 258 -3.88 -14.25 20.04
C GLU A 258 -4.02 -12.92 20.82
N HIS A 259 -5.24 -12.50 21.14
CA HIS A 259 -5.55 -11.19 21.74
C HIS A 259 -4.98 -10.03 20.90
N ILE A 260 -5.22 -10.06 19.58
CA ILE A 260 -4.69 -9.08 18.63
C ILE A 260 -5.81 -8.22 18.07
N ASP A 261 -5.76 -6.93 18.41
CA ASP A 261 -6.64 -5.92 17.86
C ASP A 261 -5.92 -5.13 16.76
N TYR A 262 -6.11 -5.55 15.51
CA TYR A 262 -5.64 -4.80 14.34
C TYR A 262 -6.33 -3.45 14.23
N THR A 263 -5.58 -2.43 13.84
CA THR A 263 -6.08 -1.05 13.76
C THR A 263 -5.49 -0.36 12.52
N GLN A 264 -6.33 0.37 11.78
CA GLN A 264 -5.83 1.28 10.73
C GLN A 264 -5.25 2.53 11.40
N PRO A 265 -4.08 3.02 10.99
CA PRO A 265 -3.56 4.29 11.50
C PRO A 265 -4.33 5.46 10.90
N GLY A 266 -4.84 6.32 11.78
CA GLY A 266 -5.60 7.52 11.50
C GLY A 266 -6.95 7.25 10.84
N ASN A 267 -7.76 8.30 10.72
CA ASN A 267 -9.07 8.19 10.05
C ASN A 267 -8.94 7.96 8.53
N GLY A 268 -7.79 8.31 7.95
CA GLY A 268 -7.57 8.27 6.50
C GLY A 268 -8.45 9.25 5.73
N VAL A 269 -8.33 9.18 4.40
CA VAL A 269 -9.10 9.96 3.45
C VAL A 269 -10.13 9.04 2.80
N PRO A 270 -11.41 9.12 3.18
CA PRO A 270 -12.45 8.32 2.56
C PRO A 270 -12.70 8.80 1.11
N LEU A 271 -12.78 7.85 0.20
CA LEU A 271 -13.20 8.04 -1.18
C LEU A 271 -14.59 7.45 -1.33
N GLN A 272 -15.53 8.26 -1.81
CA GLN A 272 -16.92 7.83 -1.94
C GLN A 272 -17.08 6.96 -3.18
N GLY A 273 -17.07 5.65 -2.98
CA GLY A 273 -17.39 4.64 -3.98
C GLY A 273 -18.85 4.69 -4.43
N THR A 274 -19.14 3.88 -5.44
CA THR A 274 -20.50 3.55 -5.84
C THR A 274 -20.55 2.06 -6.04
N ILE A 275 -21.41 1.39 -5.27
CA ILE A 275 -21.66 -0.03 -5.42
C ILE A 275 -22.36 -0.24 -6.77
N ASP A 276 -21.71 -0.96 -7.66
CA ASP A 276 -22.33 -1.44 -8.87
C ASP A 276 -23.05 -2.73 -8.46
N LEU A 277 -24.37 -2.78 -8.49
CA LEU A 277 -25.16 -3.88 -7.92
C LEU A 277 -25.07 -5.16 -8.78
N ASN A 278 -23.86 -5.66 -8.96
CA ASN A 278 -23.53 -6.88 -9.66
C ASN A 278 -24.11 -8.08 -8.89
N ASP A 279 -24.53 -9.11 -9.61
CA ASP A 279 -24.98 -10.36 -8.98
C ASP A 279 -23.82 -11.19 -8.39
N ASP A 280 -22.56 -10.86 -8.71
CA ASP A 280 -21.37 -11.55 -8.20
C ASP A 280 -20.55 -10.69 -7.23
N TRP A 281 -20.48 -11.14 -5.97
CA TRP A 281 -19.71 -10.50 -4.91
C TRP A 281 -18.22 -10.39 -5.23
N PHE A 282 -17.63 -11.39 -5.89
CA PHE A 282 -16.21 -11.37 -6.23
C PHE A 282 -15.88 -10.30 -7.26
N VAL A 283 -16.79 -10.09 -8.21
CA VAL A 283 -16.64 -9.04 -9.20
C VAL A 283 -16.81 -7.68 -8.54
N GLU A 284 -17.81 -7.52 -7.67
CA GLU A 284 -18.04 -6.24 -6.99
C GLU A 284 -16.90 -5.86 -6.05
N ALA A 285 -16.46 -6.79 -5.18
CA ALA A 285 -15.29 -6.59 -4.35
C ALA A 285 -14.04 -6.28 -5.19
N GLY A 286 -13.87 -6.96 -6.32
CA GLY A 286 -12.77 -6.70 -7.24
C GLY A 286 -12.83 -5.33 -7.93
N LEU A 287 -14.03 -4.84 -8.26
CA LEU A 287 -14.24 -3.51 -8.81
C LEU A 287 -13.92 -2.44 -7.77
N GLN A 288 -14.48 -2.55 -6.57
CA GLN A 288 -14.23 -1.58 -5.49
C GLN A 288 -12.76 -1.51 -5.08
N HIS A 289 -12.04 -2.64 -5.18
CA HIS A 289 -10.62 -2.75 -4.88
C HIS A 289 -9.67 -2.43 -6.05
N SER A 290 -10.17 -2.24 -7.27
CA SER A 290 -9.28 -2.11 -8.45
C SER A 290 -8.52 -0.77 -8.47
N GLY A 291 -7.29 -0.79 -8.98
CA GLY A 291 -6.51 0.43 -9.17
C GLY A 291 -7.20 1.45 -10.09
N GLU A 292 -7.98 0.98 -11.07
CA GLU A 292 -8.79 1.83 -11.96
C GLU A 292 -9.85 2.61 -11.18
N THR A 293 -10.59 1.95 -10.28
CA THR A 293 -11.58 2.60 -9.41
C THR A 293 -10.92 3.66 -8.54
N TYR A 294 -9.78 3.35 -7.92
CA TYR A 294 -9.07 4.33 -7.09
C TYR A 294 -8.59 5.54 -7.90
N LEU A 295 -8.04 5.33 -9.11
CA LEU A 295 -7.68 6.43 -10.02
C LEU A 295 -8.90 7.28 -10.37
N ALA A 296 -10.02 6.66 -10.71
CA ALA A 296 -11.26 7.35 -11.04
C ALA A 296 -11.81 8.18 -9.86
N LEU A 297 -11.86 7.60 -8.65
CA LEU A 297 -12.32 8.28 -7.43
C LEU A 297 -11.44 9.48 -7.05
N LEU A 298 -10.16 9.44 -7.40
CA LEU A 298 -9.22 10.55 -7.20
C LEU A 298 -9.23 11.55 -8.36
N GLY A 299 -9.98 11.28 -9.44
CA GLY A 299 -9.96 12.09 -10.66
C GLY A 299 -8.60 12.08 -11.38
N ALA A 300 -7.82 11.01 -11.21
CA ALA A 300 -6.55 10.80 -11.90
C ALA A 300 -6.78 10.12 -13.27
N PRO A 301 -5.93 10.39 -14.27
CA PRO A 301 -5.91 9.61 -15.52
C PRO A 301 -5.69 8.12 -15.25
N LEU A 302 -6.35 7.27 -16.05
CA LEU A 302 -6.12 5.82 -16.02
C LEU A 302 -4.68 5.50 -16.45
N VAL A 303 -4.11 4.45 -15.85
CA VAL A 303 -2.76 3.98 -16.15
C VAL A 303 -2.87 2.62 -16.84
N ASP A 304 -2.48 2.55 -18.10
CA ASP A 304 -2.35 1.29 -18.83
C ASP A 304 -1.01 0.62 -18.47
N ASN A 305 -1.03 -0.10 -17.36
CA ASN A 305 0.12 -0.83 -16.81
C ASN A 305 0.13 -2.30 -17.27
N GLY A 306 -0.77 -2.72 -18.16
CA GLY A 306 -0.87 -4.11 -18.63
C GLY A 306 -1.37 -5.13 -17.61
N SER A 307 -1.96 -4.69 -16.48
CA SER A 307 -2.56 -5.55 -15.44
C SER A 307 -4.09 -5.54 -15.43
#